data_AF-A0A957TF35-F1
#
_entry.id   AF-A0A957TF35-F1
#
_cell.length_a   1.000
_cell.length_b   1.000
_cell.length_c   1.000
_cell.angle_alpha   90.00
_cell.angle_beta   90.00
_cell.angle_gamma   90.00
#
_symmetry.space_group_name_H-M   'P 1'
#
loop_
_entity.id
_entity.type
_entity.pdbx_description
1 polymer ?
#
loop_
_entity_poly.entity_id
_entity_poly.type
_entity_poly.pdbx_seq_one_letter_code
_entity_poly.pdbx_strand_id
1 'polypeptide(L)' 'MKTGTCPNCGSESIVISKDGGGIGYGARIYIKLGWAMSTTPAWTTYLCVDCGYFENYIMDKEKLEKIKSDPEKAGWKKFK' A
#
# COMPACT_ATOMS: atom_id res chain seq x y z
N MET A 1 -6.40 -2.06 -9.81
CA MET A 1 -6.45 -0.86 -10.70
C MET A 1 -5.33 -0.77 -11.75
N LYS A 2 -4.31 -1.64 -11.71
CA LYS A 2 -3.18 -1.62 -12.67
C LYS A 2 -3.55 -1.83 -14.14
N THR A 3 -4.71 -2.42 -14.42
CA THR A 3 -5.25 -2.62 -15.78
C THR A 3 -6.06 -1.43 -16.29
N GLY A 4 -6.17 -0.35 -15.52
CA GLY A 4 -7.00 0.82 -15.86
C GLY A 4 -8.46 0.72 -15.40
N THR A 5 -8.86 -0.35 -14.71
CA THR A 5 -10.24 -0.54 -14.22
C THR A 5 -10.30 -0.73 -12.69
N CYS A 6 -11.29 -0.11 -12.05
CA CYS A 6 -11.58 -0.24 -10.63
C CYS A 6 -12.25 -1.59 -10.34
N PRO A 7 -11.67 -2.44 -9.47
CA PRO A 7 -12.25 -3.75 -9.17
C PRO A 7 -13.51 -3.66 -8.30
N ASN A 8 -13.76 -2.51 -7.67
CA ASN A 8 -14.91 -2.31 -6.80
C ASN A 8 -16.17 -1.85 -7.56
N CYS A 9 -16.04 -0.95 -8.54
CA CYS A 9 -17.19 -0.38 -9.26
C CYS A 9 -17.13 -0.48 -10.80
N GLY A 10 -16.03 -0.98 -11.37
CA GLY A 10 -15.85 -1.09 -12.83
C GLY A 10 -15.46 0.20 -13.55
N SER A 11 -15.33 1.33 -12.84
CA SER A 11 -14.90 2.60 -13.45
C SER A 11 -13.47 2.56 -14.00
N GLU A 12 -13.22 3.33 -15.06
CA GLU A 12 -11.89 3.59 -15.63
C GLU A 12 -11.26 4.91 -15.13
N SER A 13 -11.99 5.69 -14.32
CA SER A 13 -11.56 6.95 -13.73
C SER A 13 -10.56 6.71 -12.59
N ILE A 14 -9.32 6.40 -12.95
CA ILE A 14 -8.26 6.03 -12.01
C ILE A 14 -7.13 7.02 -12.05
N VAL A 15 -6.75 7.52 -10.88
CA VAL A 15 -5.53 8.31 -10.69
C VAL A 15 -4.47 7.49 -9.97
N ILE A 16 -3.20 7.79 -10.27
CA ILE A 16 -2.05 7.13 -9.67
C ILE A 16 -1.12 8.17 -9.07
N SER A 17 -0.55 7.85 -7.92
CA SER A 17 0.57 8.58 -7.38
C SER A 17 1.73 7.63 -7.09
N LYS A 18 2.93 8.02 -7.51
CA LYS A 18 4.16 7.23 -7.46
C LYS A 18 5.14 7.85 -6.45
N ASP A 19 6.12 7.05 -6.04
CA ASP A 19 7.32 7.50 -5.32
C ASP A 19 7.04 8.32 -4.05
N GLY A 20 6.02 7.92 -3.28
CA GLY A 20 5.83 8.41 -1.91
C GLY A 20 4.88 9.60 -1.74
N GLY A 21 4.04 9.91 -2.71
CA GLY A 21 2.88 10.81 -2.53
C GLY A 21 1.56 10.10 -2.84
N GLY A 22 0.43 10.55 -2.29
CA GLY A 22 -0.90 9.91 -2.43
C GLY A 22 -1.72 10.01 -1.12
N ILE A 23 -2.50 8.98 -0.79
CA ILE A 23 -3.18 8.85 0.52
C ILE A 23 -2.16 8.33 1.55
N GLY A 24 -1.77 9.18 2.51
CA GLY A 24 -0.75 8.88 3.53
C GLY A 24 -0.43 10.10 4.41
N TYR A 25 0.57 10.00 5.29
CA TYR A 25 1.03 11.12 6.13
C TYR A 25 2.31 11.74 5.55
N GLY A 26 2.15 12.72 4.67
CA GLY A 26 3.27 13.35 3.96
C GLY A 26 3.96 12.40 2.97
N ALA A 27 5.29 12.53 2.82
CA ALA A 27 6.08 11.74 1.88
C ALA A 27 6.37 10.29 2.33
N ARG A 28 5.71 9.81 3.40
CA ARG A 28 5.96 8.52 4.09
C ARG A 28 4.66 7.80 4.50
N ILE A 29 4.62 6.47 4.37
CA ILE A 29 3.61 5.62 5.04
C ILE A 29 4.25 4.84 6.17
N TYR A 30 3.46 4.56 7.18
CA TYR A 30 3.84 3.74 8.32
C TYR A 30 3.56 2.26 8.03
N ILE A 31 4.54 1.42 8.34
CA ILE A 31 4.50 -0.04 8.22
C ILE A 31 4.83 -0.61 9.60
N LYS A 32 3.95 -1.45 10.14
CA LYS A 32 4.21 -2.16 11.38
C LYS A 32 5.25 -3.24 11.15
N LEU A 33 6.31 -3.25 11.95
CA LEU A 33 7.37 -4.27 11.95
C LEU A 33 7.61 -4.73 13.41
N GLY A 34 6.56 -5.31 13.98
CA GLY A 34 6.55 -5.80 15.36
C GLY A 34 6.14 -4.74 16.38
N TRP A 35 6.98 -4.51 17.39
CA TRP A 35 6.69 -3.57 18.48
C TRP A 35 6.85 -2.09 18.09
N ALA A 36 7.45 -1.82 16.93
CA ALA A 36 7.68 -0.47 16.43
C ALA A 36 7.04 -0.25 15.05
N MET A 37 6.71 1.01 14.79
CA MET A 37 6.34 1.48 13.45
C MET A 37 7.61 1.90 12.70
N SER A 38 7.74 1.44 11.46
CA SER A 38 8.73 1.93 10.52
C SER A 38 8.05 2.76 9.45
N THR A 39 8.79 3.59 8.72
CA THR A 39 8.26 4.36 7.59
C THR A 39 8.95 4.02 6.29
N THR A 40 8.27 4.13 5.16
CA THR A 40 8.91 4.08 3.84
C THR A 40 8.38 5.18 2.92
N PRO A 41 9.23 5.82 2.09
CA PRO A 41 8.79 6.67 0.99
C PRO A 41 8.48 5.85 -0.28
N ALA A 42 8.88 4.57 -0.34
CA ALA A 42 8.75 3.76 -1.54
C ALA A 42 7.37 3.07 -1.58
N TRP A 43 6.34 3.78 -2.03
CA TRP A 43 5.02 3.20 -2.34
C TRP A 43 4.33 3.87 -3.53
N THR A 44 3.32 3.19 -4.04
CA THR A 44 2.41 3.67 -5.10
C THR A 44 0.96 3.55 -4.64
N THR A 45 0.16 4.59 -4.86
CA THR A 45 -1.30 4.59 -4.61
C THR A 45 -2.05 4.62 -5.93
N TYR A 46 -3.04 3.74 -6.09
CA TYR A 46 -4.09 3.87 -7.10
C TYR A 46 -5.39 4.25 -6.41
N LEU A 47 -6.11 5.23 -6.95
CA LEU A 47 -7.39 5.70 -6.42
C LEU A 47 -8.42 5.76 -7.55
N CYS A 48 -9.56 5.11 -7.34
CA CYS A 48 -10.75 5.30 -8.16
C CYS A 48 -11.47 6.57 -7.67
N VAL A 49 -11.56 7.60 -8.52
CA VAL A 49 -12.16 8.88 -8.12
C VAL A 49 -13.69 8.84 -8.10
N ASP A 50 -14.31 7.79 -8.67
CA ASP A 50 -15.77 7.66 -8.70
C ASP A 50 -16.33 6.96 -7.45
N CYS A 51 -15.62 5.97 -6.89
CA CYS A 51 -16.11 5.21 -5.74
C CYS A 51 -15.21 5.24 -4.51
N GLY A 52 -14.06 5.91 -4.57
CA GLY A 52 -13.11 6.05 -3.46
C GLY A 52 -12.32 4.78 -3.12
N TYR A 53 -12.54 3.67 -3.83
CA TYR A 53 -11.71 2.47 -3.66
C TYR A 53 -10.25 2.80 -4.00
N PHE A 54 -9.32 2.38 -3.16
CA PHE A 54 -7.89 2.61 -3.34
C PHE A 54 -7.05 1.38 -3.04
N GLU A 55 -5.91 1.28 -3.70
CA GLU A 55 -4.89 0.24 -3.51
C GLU A 55 -3.56 0.93 -3.19
N ASN A 56 -2.92 0.55 -2.08
CA ASN A 56 -1.55 0.96 -1.76
C ASN A 56 -0.58 -0.21 -1.97
N TYR A 57 0.47 0.03 -2.73
CA TYR A 57 1.53 -0.94 -3.01
C TYR A 57 2.85 -0.46 -2.39
N ILE A 58 3.29 -1.15 -1.34
CA ILE A 58 4.62 -0.96 -0.76
C ILE A 58 5.66 -1.51 -1.75
N MET A 59 6.65 -0.69 -2.11
CA MET A 59 7.72 -1.05 -3.05
C MET A 59 9.04 -1.35 -2.32
N ASP A 60 9.08 -1.15 -1.01
CA ASP A 60 10.23 -1.42 -0.14
C ASP A 60 10.44 -2.92 0.11
N LYS A 61 11.25 -3.55 -0.74
CA LYS A 61 11.51 -5.00 -0.71
C LYS A 61 12.09 -5.48 0.61
N GLU A 62 12.94 -4.69 1.27
CA GLU A 62 13.55 -5.08 2.54
C GLU A 62 12.49 -5.21 3.64
N LYS A 63 11.58 -4.23 3.71
CA LYS A 63 10.46 -4.29 4.66
C LYS A 63 9.49 -5.42 4.34
N LEU A 64 9.23 -5.68 3.06
CA LEU A 64 8.38 -6.80 2.64
C LEU A 64 8.99 -8.15 3.02
N GLU A 65 10.30 -8.36 2.86
CA GLU A 65 10.94 -9.61 3.29
C GLU A 65 10.94 -9.78 4.82
N LYS A 66 11.04 -8.69 5.59
CA LYS A 66 10.84 -8.73 7.06
C LYS A 66 9.43 -9.17 7.44
N ILE A 67 8.41 -8.69 6.74
CA ILE A 67 7.02 -9.13 6.98
C ILE A 67 6.83 -10.58 6.55
N LYS A 68 7.39 -10.97 5.40
CA LYS A 68 7.23 -12.32 4.83
C LYS A 68 7.92 -13.40 5.65
N SER A 69 9.10 -13.11 6.20
CA SER A 69 9.88 -14.06 6.99
C SER A 69 9.20 -14.43 8.31
N ASP A 70 8.58 -13.47 8.98
CA ASP A 70 7.83 -13.70 10.21
C ASP A 70 6.64 -12.71 10.33
N PRO A 71 5.50 -13.01 9.67
CA PRO A 71 4.36 -12.10 9.64
C PRO A 71 3.81 -11.78 11.02
N GLU A 72 3.70 -12.79 11.89
CA GLU A 72 3.14 -12.63 13.23
C GLU A 72 3.99 -11.70 14.09
N LYS A 73 5.32 -11.91 14.08
CA LYS A 73 6.26 -11.03 14.76
C LYS A 73 6.28 -9.63 14.15
N ALA A 74 6.06 -9.50 12.84
CA ALA A 74 5.91 -8.20 12.20
C ALA A 74 4.56 -7.52 12.51
N GLY A 75 3.64 -8.19 13.22
CA GLY A 75 2.34 -7.66 13.60
C GLY A 75 1.26 -7.83 12.52
N TRP A 76 1.48 -8.75 11.58
CA TRP A 76 0.58 -9.11 10.48
C TRP A 76 0.06 -10.54 10.66
N LYS A 77 -1.06 -10.84 9.99
CA LYS A 77 -1.61 -12.20 9.94
C LYS A 77 -1.69 -12.64 8.49
N LYS A 78 -1.30 -13.88 8.22
CA LYS A 78 -1.53 -14.48 6.91
C LYS A 78 -3.04 -14.54 6.67
N PHE A 79 -3.46 -14.07 5.51
CA PHE A 79 -4.85 -14.20 5.08
C PHE A 79 -4.98 -15.50 4.30
N LYS A 80 -5.38 -16.55 5.03
CA LYS A 80 -5.46 -17.96 4.61
C LYS A 80 -4.11 -18.63 4.40
#